data_AF-A0A1Z8VZ39-F1
#
_entry.id   AF-A0A1Z8VZ39-F1
#
_cell.length_a   1.000
_cell.length_b   1.000
_cell.length_c   1.000
_cell.angle_alpha   90.00
_cell.angle_beta   90.00
_cell.angle_gamma   90.00
#
_symmetry.space_group_name_H-M   'P 1'
#
loop_
_entity.id
_entity.type
_entity.pdbx_description
1 polymer ?
#
loop_
_entity_poly.entity_id
_entity_poly.type
_entity_poly.pdbx_seq_one_letter_code
_entity_poly.pdbx_strand_id
1 'polypeptide(L)'
;MLEKEEIKKEPTVYLLQEIPGTSVGRPKFNIMGALKYGKIKVLLKEHAQIVLSAGPVLFELRKLLRNIKPDDYLLLTGDPSIIFLVGPIVHYYTGGKINLLKWDRQEKVYYPVPINFNEKGEINE
;
A
#
# COMPACT_ATOMS: atom_id res chain seq x y z
N MET A 1 32.93 -4.65 -21.70
CA MET A 1 32.27 -4.69 -20.38
C MET A 1 30.78 -4.59 -20.64
N LEU A 2 30.04 -5.66 -20.42
CA LEU A 2 28.57 -5.65 -20.54
C LEU A 2 28.00 -4.97 -19.30
N GLU A 3 27.38 -3.81 -19.47
CA GLU A 3 26.53 -3.20 -18.45
C GLU A 3 25.46 -4.23 -18.09
N LYS A 4 25.44 -4.65 -16.82
CA LYS A 4 24.36 -5.48 -16.32
C LYS A 4 23.10 -4.62 -16.33
N GLU A 5 22.18 -4.87 -17.27
CA GLU A 5 20.82 -4.36 -17.17
C GLU A 5 20.28 -4.75 -15.79
N GLU A 6 20.06 -3.75 -14.95
CA GLU A 6 19.48 -3.96 -13.63
C GLU A 6 18.04 -4.45 -13.84
N ILE A 7 17.77 -5.73 -13.56
CA ILE A 7 16.44 -6.31 -13.68
C ILE A 7 15.51 -5.54 -12.75
N LYS A 8 14.76 -4.59 -13.30
CA LYS A 8 13.81 -3.77 -12.56
C LYS A 8 12.74 -4.70 -11.99
N LYS A 9 12.82 -4.97 -10.69
CA LYS A 9 11.83 -5.81 -10.00
C LYS A 9 10.45 -5.19 -10.18
N GLU A 10 9.48 -6.02 -10.56
CA GLU A 10 8.08 -5.64 -10.61
C GLU A 10 7.64 -5.02 -9.28
N PRO A 11 6.99 -3.84 -9.29
CA PRO A 11 6.47 -3.22 -8.08
C PRO A 11 5.42 -4.08 -7.38
N THR A 12 5.20 -3.82 -6.09
CA THR A 12 4.19 -4.47 -5.28
C THR A 12 3.08 -3.49 -4.93
N VAL A 13 1.83 -3.93 -5.09
CA VAL A 13 0.65 -3.22 -4.59
C VAL A 13 0.26 -3.82 -3.25
N TYR A 14 0.53 -3.10 -2.18
CA TYR A 14 0.17 -3.49 -0.82
C TYR A 14 -1.29 -3.16 -0.53
N LEU A 15 -2.15 -4.18 -0.53
CA LEU A 15 -3.54 -4.08 -0.09
C LEU A 15 -3.56 -4.20 1.44
N LEU A 16 -3.94 -3.13 2.15
CA LEU A 16 -3.74 -3.10 3.61
C LEU A 16 -4.62 -4.11 4.34
N GLN A 17 -5.85 -4.28 3.90
CA GLN A 17 -6.75 -5.33 4.37
C GLN A 17 -7.55 -5.94 3.23
N GLU A 18 -7.90 -7.22 3.36
CA GLU A 18 -8.87 -7.85 2.47
C GLU A 18 -10.17 -7.02 2.40
N ILE A 19 -10.76 -7.00 1.20
CA ILE A 19 -12.00 -6.27 0.95
C ILE A 19 -13.12 -6.93 1.74
N PRO A 20 -14.06 -6.17 2.34
CA PRO A 20 -15.22 -6.76 2.96
C PRO A 20 -15.96 -7.72 2.02
N GLY A 21 -16.34 -8.89 2.52
CA GLY A 21 -16.95 -9.98 1.77
C GLY A 21 -15.97 -10.91 1.05
N THR A 22 -14.65 -10.68 1.14
CA THR A 22 -13.64 -11.59 0.56
C THR A 22 -13.71 -12.98 1.20
N SER A 23 -13.91 -13.04 2.52
CA SER A 23 -14.05 -14.29 3.29
C SER A 23 -15.17 -15.22 2.80
N VAL A 24 -16.20 -14.66 2.16
CA VAL A 24 -17.35 -15.38 1.59
C VAL A 24 -17.38 -15.38 0.06
N GLY A 25 -16.27 -15.00 -0.58
CA GLY A 25 -16.13 -14.98 -2.05
C GLY A 25 -16.92 -13.89 -2.76
N ARG A 26 -17.35 -12.84 -2.05
CA ARG A 26 -18.17 -11.73 -2.56
C ARG A 26 -17.59 -10.37 -2.15
N PRO A 27 -16.42 -9.97 -2.67
CA PRO A 27 -15.81 -8.69 -2.32
C PRO A 27 -16.71 -7.52 -2.73
N LYS A 28 -16.88 -6.54 -1.85
CA LYS A 28 -17.76 -5.37 -2.07
C LYS A 28 -17.34 -4.45 -3.21
N PHE A 29 -16.08 -4.48 -3.63
CA PHE A 29 -15.57 -3.69 -4.75
C PHE A 29 -14.42 -4.41 -5.47
N ASN A 30 -14.18 -4.02 -6.71
CA ASN A 30 -13.18 -4.64 -7.58
C ASN A 30 -11.83 -3.92 -7.46
N ILE A 31 -10.75 -4.67 -7.22
CA ILE A 31 -9.36 -4.16 -7.16
C ILE A 31 -8.46 -4.66 -8.30
N MET A 32 -9.01 -5.41 -9.26
CA MET A 32 -8.25 -6.00 -10.38
C MET A 32 -7.56 -4.93 -11.23
N GLY A 33 -8.13 -3.72 -11.31
CA GLY A 33 -7.48 -2.59 -11.97
C GLY A 33 -6.12 -2.22 -11.35
N ALA A 34 -5.88 -2.54 -10.08
CA ALA A 34 -4.62 -2.28 -9.40
C ALA A 34 -3.50 -3.23 -9.85
N LEU A 35 -3.81 -4.40 -10.43
CA LEU A 35 -2.80 -5.33 -10.98
C LEU A 35 -1.97 -4.71 -12.11
N LYS A 36 -2.47 -3.64 -12.75
CA LYS A 36 -1.71 -2.85 -13.74
C LYS A 36 -0.46 -2.19 -13.14
N TYR A 37 -0.41 -2.02 -11.82
CA TYR A 37 0.67 -1.35 -11.11
C TYR A 37 1.67 -2.32 -10.48
N GLY A 38 1.36 -3.62 -10.46
CA GLY A 38 2.22 -4.66 -9.91
C GLY A 38 1.44 -5.74 -9.17
N LYS A 39 2.18 -6.70 -8.62
CA LYS A 39 1.60 -7.82 -7.88
C LYS A 39 0.91 -7.36 -6.61
N ILE A 40 -0.30 -7.84 -6.37
CA ILE A 40 -1.02 -7.52 -5.13
C ILE A 40 -0.49 -8.37 -3.98
N LYS A 41 -0.07 -7.71 -2.90
CA LYS A 41 0.26 -8.33 -1.62
C LYS A 41 -0.72 -7.84 -0.56
N VAL A 42 -1.54 -8.76 -0.05
CA VAL A 42 -2.47 -8.47 1.04
C VAL A 42 -1.70 -8.48 2.36
N LEU A 43 -1.88 -7.45 3.20
CA LEU A 43 -1.22 -7.37 4.50
C LEU A 43 -2.03 -8.10 5.58
N LEU A 44 -3.30 -7.75 5.74
CA LEU A 44 -4.13 -8.27 6.83
C LEU A 44 -5.44 -8.86 6.31
N LYS A 45 -5.99 -9.81 7.08
CA LYS A 45 -7.29 -10.42 6.81
C LYS A 45 -8.45 -9.44 7.05
N GLU A 46 -9.59 -9.75 6.45
CA GLU A 46 -10.81 -8.93 6.52
C GLU A 46 -11.22 -8.56 7.96
N HIS A 47 -11.10 -9.51 8.88
CA HIS A 47 -11.53 -9.35 10.29
C HIS A 47 -10.39 -9.03 11.25
N ALA A 48 -9.20 -8.65 10.74
CA ALA A 48 -8.13 -8.19 11.62
C ALA A 48 -8.57 -6.90 12.35
N GLN A 49 -8.48 -6.91 13.67
CA GLN A 49 -8.89 -5.81 14.54
C GLN A 49 -7.82 -5.50 15.59
N ILE A 50 -7.76 -4.24 16.00
CA ILE A 50 -7.01 -3.82 17.18
C ILE A 50 -7.95 -3.98 18.39
N VAL A 51 -7.82 -5.08 19.12
CA VAL A 51 -8.73 -5.38 20.24
C VAL A 51 -8.24 -4.77 21.55
N LEU A 52 -7.14 -5.32 22.11
CA LEU A 52 -6.60 -4.91 23.41
C LEU A 52 -5.34 -4.04 23.30
N SER A 53 -4.57 -4.23 22.24
CA SER A 53 -3.37 -3.43 21.99
C SER A 53 -2.99 -3.41 20.51
N ALA A 54 -2.33 -2.34 20.09
CA ALA A 54 -1.78 -2.23 18.74
C ALA A 54 -0.49 -3.06 18.54
N GLY A 55 0.12 -3.56 19.62
CA GLY A 55 1.43 -4.22 19.58
C GLY A 55 1.53 -5.39 18.59
N PRO A 56 0.64 -6.40 18.67
CA PRO A 56 0.65 -7.54 17.74
C PRO A 56 0.45 -7.13 16.27
N VAL A 57 -0.49 -6.20 16.02
CA VAL A 57 -0.76 -5.69 14.67
C VAL A 57 0.45 -4.93 14.13
N LEU A 58 1.09 -4.09 14.95
CA LEU A 58 2.28 -3.33 14.57
C LEU A 58 3.46 -4.26 14.25
N PHE A 59 3.64 -5.32 15.04
CA PHE A 59 4.67 -6.33 14.79
C PHE A 59 4.47 -7.02 13.44
N GLU A 60 3.25 -7.47 13.14
CA GLU A 60 2.96 -8.13 11.87
C GLU A 60 3.07 -7.17 10.68
N LEU A 61 2.57 -5.94 10.79
CA LEU A 61 2.73 -4.92 9.74
C LEU A 61 4.20 -4.63 9.44
N ARG A 62 5.06 -4.48 10.46
CA ARG A 62 6.51 -4.27 10.28
C ARG A 62 7.16 -5.44 9.54
N LYS A 63 6.81 -6.68 9.90
CA LYS A 63 7.30 -7.88 9.22
C LYS A 63 6.87 -7.92 7.75
N LEU A 64 5.59 -7.63 7.47
CA LEU A 64 5.05 -7.67 6.11
C LEU A 64 5.56 -6.53 5.22
N LEU A 65 5.85 -5.38 5.80
CA LEU A 65 6.31 -4.17 5.11
C LEU A 65 7.84 -4.01 5.11
N ARG A 66 8.61 -4.91 5.72
CA ARG A 66 10.07 -4.79 5.88
C ARG A 66 10.86 -4.50 4.58
N ASN A 67 10.33 -4.96 3.44
CA ASN A 67 10.97 -4.84 2.13
C ASN A 67 10.24 -3.87 1.18
N ILE A 68 9.32 -3.05 1.69
CA ILE A 68 8.64 -2.04 0.88
C ILE A 68 9.65 -1.04 0.34
N LYS A 69 9.42 -0.59 -0.90
CA LYS A 69 10.27 0.35 -1.61
C LYS A 69 9.50 1.62 -2.01
N PRO A 70 10.22 2.72 -2.30
CA PRO A 70 9.60 3.96 -2.78
C PRO A 70 8.78 3.84 -4.06
N ASP A 71 9.07 2.87 -4.92
CA ASP A 71 8.38 2.60 -6.19
C ASP A 71 7.19 1.63 -6.06
N ASP A 72 6.98 1.08 -4.87
CA ASP A 72 5.79 0.28 -4.56
C ASP A 72 4.56 1.18 -4.32
N TYR A 73 3.40 0.54 -4.22
CA TYR A 73 2.11 1.18 -4.09
C TYR A 73 1.35 0.73 -2.85
N LEU A 74 0.63 1.65 -2.20
CA LEU A 74 -0.33 1.33 -1.15
C LEU A 74 -1.76 1.48 -1.70
N LEU A 75 -2.56 0.44 -1.52
CA LEU A 75 -4.00 0.46 -1.76
C LEU A 75 -4.71 0.42 -0.41
N LEU A 76 -5.25 1.58 -0.01
CA LEU A 76 -5.83 1.78 1.31
C LEU A 76 -7.21 1.11 1.40
N THR A 77 -7.31 0.08 2.24
CA THR A 77 -8.54 -0.67 2.50
C THR A 77 -8.61 -1.08 3.97
N GLY A 78 -9.83 -1.30 4.47
CA GLY A 78 -10.09 -1.80 5.82
C GLY A 78 -10.24 -0.73 6.88
N ASP A 79 -9.73 -1.04 8.07
CA ASP A 79 -9.90 -0.30 9.32
C ASP A 79 -9.07 1.00 9.35
N PRO A 80 -9.67 2.16 9.70
CA PRO A 80 -8.96 3.43 9.77
C PRO A 80 -7.75 3.45 10.70
N SER A 81 -7.79 2.75 11.84
CA SER A 81 -6.67 2.65 12.77
C SER A 81 -5.53 1.83 12.18
N ILE A 82 -5.82 0.76 11.44
CA ILE A 82 -4.80 0.00 10.69
C ILE A 82 -4.17 0.87 9.59
N ILE A 83 -4.99 1.59 8.81
CA ILE A 83 -4.52 2.52 7.78
C ILE A 83 -3.58 3.57 8.39
N PHE A 84 -3.95 4.15 9.53
CA PHE A 84 -3.13 5.12 10.25
C PHE A 84 -1.78 4.55 10.69
N LEU A 85 -1.77 3.33 11.26
CA LEU A 85 -0.53 2.69 11.71
C LEU A 85 0.45 2.35 10.58
N VAL A 86 -0.03 2.11 9.36
CA VAL A 86 0.84 1.82 8.21
C VAL A 86 1.69 3.02 7.83
N GLY A 87 1.17 4.24 7.90
CA GLY A 87 1.86 5.48 7.49
C GLY A 87 3.27 5.65 8.09
N PRO A 88 3.43 5.63 9.44
CA PRO A 88 4.74 5.73 10.08
C PRO A 88 5.69 4.58 9.73
N ILE A 89 5.16 3.36 9.52
CA ILE A 89 5.97 2.17 9.17
C ILE A 89 6.56 2.32 7.77
N VAL A 90 5.73 2.69 6.80
CA VAL A 90 6.20 2.88 5.42
C VAL A 90 7.16 4.06 5.34
N HIS A 91 6.88 5.16 6.04
CA HIS A 91 7.79 6.30 6.12
C HIS A 91 9.19 5.89 6.58
N TYR A 92 9.26 5.09 7.66
CA TYR A 92 10.52 4.58 8.19
C TYR A 92 11.30 3.73 7.16
N TYR A 93 10.62 2.82 6.45
CA TYR A 93 11.29 1.92 5.50
C TYR A 93 11.63 2.56 4.16
N THR A 94 10.87 3.55 3.70
CA THR A 94 11.06 4.17 2.37
C THR A 94 11.75 5.53 2.42
N GLY A 95 12.11 6.02 3.62
CA GLY A 95 12.65 7.37 3.79
C GLY A 95 11.64 8.47 3.45
N GLY A 96 10.35 8.18 3.65
CA GLY A 96 9.26 9.14 3.43
C GLY A 96 8.77 9.28 1.99
N LYS A 97 9.15 8.38 1.07
CA LYS A 97 8.63 8.36 -0.31
C LYS A 97 7.73 7.15 -0.53
N ILE A 98 6.50 7.36 -0.97
CA ILE A 98 5.53 6.28 -1.26
C ILE A 98 4.60 6.68 -2.40
N ASN A 99 3.89 5.71 -3.00
CA ASN A 99 2.78 5.97 -3.92
C ASN A 99 1.47 5.41 -3.36
N LEU A 100 0.40 6.21 -3.36
CA LEU A 100 -0.95 5.70 -3.10
C LEU A 100 -1.65 5.37 -4.42
N LEU A 101 -2.38 4.26 -4.48
CA LEU A 101 -3.33 4.01 -5.57
C LEU A 101 -4.70 4.52 -5.18
N LYS A 102 -5.12 5.62 -5.81
CA LYS A 102 -6.42 6.23 -5.59
C LYS A 102 -7.37 5.81 -6.71
N TRP A 103 -8.59 5.45 -6.33
CA TRP A 103 -9.65 5.13 -7.28
C TRP A 103 -10.31 6.39 -7.80
N ASP A 104 -10.31 6.57 -9.11
CA ASP A 104 -11.16 7.52 -9.81
C ASP A 104 -12.55 6.93 -10.05
N ARG A 105 -13.60 7.59 -9.54
CA ARG A 105 -14.98 7.11 -9.69
C ARG A 105 -15.57 7.40 -11.07
N GLN A 106 -15.12 8.46 -11.74
CA GLN A 106 -15.61 8.85 -13.07
C GLN A 106 -14.97 7.96 -14.13
N GLU A 107 -13.64 7.92 -14.13
CA GLU A 107 -12.86 7.16 -15.12
C GLU A 107 -12.80 5.65 -14.81
N LYS A 108 -13.21 5.26 -13.60
CA LYS A 108 -13.18 3.87 -13.12
C LYS A 108 -11.79 3.23 -13.27
N VAL A 109 -10.76 3.99 -12.92
CA VAL A 109 -9.36 3.54 -12.93
C VAL A 109 -8.66 3.92 -11.63
N TYR A 110 -7.66 3.12 -11.27
CA TYR A 110 -6.68 3.56 -10.28
C TYR A 110 -5.67 4.49 -10.93
N TYR A 111 -5.23 5.50 -10.19
CA TYR A 111 -4.08 6.33 -10.54
C TYR A 111 -3.12 6.46 -9.35
N PRO A 112 -1.82 6.58 -9.59
CA PRO A 112 -0.83 6.76 -8.55
C PRO A 112 -0.81 8.21 -8.07
N VAL A 113 -0.72 8.40 -6.76
CA VAL A 113 -0.48 9.69 -6.11
C VAL A 113 0.85 9.58 -5.37
N PRO A 114 1.94 10.14 -5.91
CA PRO A 114 3.22 10.15 -5.22
C PRO A 114 3.14 11.03 -3.98
N ILE A 115 3.77 10.58 -2.89
CA ILE A 115 3.90 11.32 -1.64
C ILE A 115 5.37 11.35 -1.26
N ASN A 116 5.87 12.54 -0.97
CA ASN A 116 7.17 12.75 -0.36
C ASN A 116 7.00 13.56 0.94
N PHE A 117 7.11 12.89 2.09
CA PHE A 117 6.96 13.53 3.40
C PHE A 117 8.06 14.56 3.72
N ASN A 118 9.15 14.58 2.96
CA ASN A 118 10.24 15.53 3.15
C ASN A 118 10.10 16.77 2.25
N GLU A 119 9.10 16.80 1.38
CA GLU A 119 8.86 17.91 0.48
C GLU A 119 8.37 19.13 1.27
N LYS A 120 9.04 20.26 1.08
CA LYS A 120 8.76 21.52 1.81
C LYS A 120 7.81 22.44 1.05
N GLY A 121 7.23 21.98 -0.05
CA GLY A 121 6.30 22.75 -0.87
C GLY A 121 6.99 23.80 -1.74
N GLU A 122 7.98 23.41 -2.54
CA GLU A 122 8.37 24.25 -3.67
C GLU A 122 7.24 24.17 -4.72
N ILE A 123 6.40 25.20 -4.69
CA ILE A 123 5.39 25.44 -5.71
C ILE A 123 6.14 26.03 -6.89
N ASN A 124 6.52 25.19 -7.86
CA ASN A 124 6.85 25.71 -9.17
C ASN A 124 5.52 26.19 -9.79
N GLU A 125 5.29 27.50 -9.71
CA GLU A 125 4.28 28.19 -10.54
C GLU A 125 4.60 28.02 -12.03
#